data_AF-W3X0S7-F1
#
_entry.id   AF-W3X0S7-F1
#
_cell.length_a   1.000
_cell.length_b   1.000
_cell.length_c   1.000
_cell.angle_alpha   90.00
_cell.angle_beta   90.00
_cell.angle_gamma   90.00
#
_symmetry.space_group_name_H-M   'P 1'
#
loop_
_entity.id
_entity.type
_entity.pdbx_description
1 polymer ?
#
loop_
_entity_poly.entity_id
_entity_poly.type
_entity_poly.pdbx_seq_one_letter_code
_entity_poly.pdbx_strand_id
1 'polypeptide(L)'
;MGPEPSSEYFDIAGTIASTNTTRYFNIGSDSTSYKTLTLDETANTTAWGLEGDTIITTTGSTWGRQLNFLACQLDDSYWQIYLQTGSDVPSGATCSNYQTIHLPCLC
;
A
#
# COMPACT_ATOMS: atom_id res chain seq x y z
N MET A 1 2.37 2.16 -11.80
CA MET A 1 2.06 0.71 -11.66
C MET A 1 1.10 0.31 -12.77
N GLY A 2 1.43 -0.74 -13.53
CA GLY A 2 0.68 -1.18 -14.72
C GLY A 2 1.56 -1.19 -15.98
N PRO A 3 1.08 -1.75 -17.11
CA PRO A 3 1.77 -1.67 -18.40
C PRO A 3 2.07 -0.21 -18.74
N GLU A 4 3.30 0.12 -19.13
CA GLU A 4 3.73 1.50 -19.51
C GLU A 4 2.63 2.36 -20.18
N PRO A 5 1.95 1.91 -21.25
CA PRO A 5 0.95 2.73 -21.95
C PRO A 5 -0.34 3.00 -21.16
N SER A 6 -0.62 2.26 -20.09
CA SER A 6 -1.78 2.44 -19.21
C SER A 6 -1.35 2.54 -17.74
N SER A 7 -0.09 2.89 -17.50
CA SER A 7 0.47 2.89 -16.16
C SER A 7 0.01 4.14 -15.41
N GLU A 8 -0.28 3.96 -14.13
CA GLU A 8 -0.43 5.08 -13.22
C GLU A 8 0.96 5.51 -12.72
N TYR A 9 1.22 6.81 -12.67
CA TYR A 9 2.43 7.33 -12.01
C TYR A 9 2.07 7.90 -10.65
N PHE A 10 3.02 7.87 -9.72
CA PHE A 10 2.80 8.31 -8.36
C PHE A 10 3.93 9.21 -7.88
N ASP A 11 3.56 10.34 -7.29
CA ASP A 11 4.49 11.19 -6.55
C ASP A 11 4.58 10.68 -5.11
N ILE A 12 5.81 10.44 -4.64
CA ILE A 12 6.09 9.90 -3.31
C ILE A 12 6.92 10.90 -2.51
N ALA A 13 6.28 11.58 -1.57
CA ALA A 13 6.89 12.58 -0.70
C ALA A 13 6.11 12.71 0.62
N GLY A 14 6.23 11.72 1.50
CA GLY A 14 5.41 11.62 2.73
C GLY A 14 3.98 11.13 2.48
N THR A 15 3.41 11.49 1.34
CA THR A 15 2.20 10.90 0.77
C THR A 15 2.56 10.08 -0.48
N ILE A 16 1.62 9.27 -0.97
CA ILE A 16 1.69 8.65 -2.30
C ILE A 16 0.47 9.16 -3.06
N ALA A 17 0.70 9.98 -4.09
CA ALA A 17 -0.36 10.64 -4.86
C ALA A 17 -0.31 10.19 -6.32
N SER A 18 -1.44 9.76 -6.88
CA SER A 18 -1.56 9.48 -8.31
C SER A 18 -1.41 10.77 -9.12
N THR A 19 -0.55 10.75 -10.13
CA THR A 19 -0.36 11.90 -11.02
C THR A 19 -1.55 12.12 -11.94
N ASN A 20 -2.27 11.04 -12.31
CA ASN A 20 -3.37 11.13 -13.25
C ASN A 20 -4.68 11.57 -12.58
N THR A 21 -4.92 11.14 -11.34
CA THR A 21 -6.20 11.37 -10.64
C THR A 21 -6.09 12.29 -9.43
N THR A 22 -4.87 12.60 -8.98
CA THR A 22 -4.62 13.34 -7.73
C THR A 22 -5.21 12.65 -6.49
N ARG A 23 -5.50 11.34 -6.58
CA ARG A 23 -5.92 10.54 -5.44
C ARG A 23 -4.73 10.12 -4.60
N TYR A 24 -4.93 10.06 -3.30
CA TYR A 24 -3.93 9.73 -2.30
C TYR A 24 -4.13 8.32 -1.78
N PHE A 25 -3.04 7.57 -1.70
CA PHE A 25 -3.02 6.26 -1.08
C PHE A 25 -3.03 6.42 0.44
N ASN A 26 -4.08 5.92 1.10
CA ASN A 26 -4.29 6.10 2.53
C ASN A 26 -4.39 4.76 3.27
N ILE A 27 -4.08 4.80 4.56
CA ILE A 27 -4.21 3.70 5.52
C ILE A 27 -5.47 3.92 6.37
N GLY A 28 -6.33 2.91 6.44
CA GLY A 28 -7.53 2.89 7.25
C GLY A 28 -7.26 2.79 8.76
N SER A 29 -8.29 3.09 9.54
CA SER A 29 -8.27 3.03 11.01
C SER A 29 -8.80 1.70 11.57
N ASP A 30 -8.68 0.61 10.80
CA ASP A 30 -9.16 -0.72 11.18
C ASP A 30 -8.56 -1.19 12.51
N SER A 31 -9.35 -1.91 13.32
CA SER A 31 -8.88 -2.48 14.58
C SER A 31 -8.01 -3.74 14.38
N THR A 32 -8.19 -4.43 13.26
CA THR A 32 -7.45 -5.64 12.89
C THR A 32 -6.00 -5.33 12.51
N SER A 33 -5.13 -6.34 12.49
CA SER A 33 -3.74 -6.12 12.08
C SER A 33 -3.50 -6.04 10.56
N TYR A 34 -4.57 -6.00 9.75
CA TYR A 34 -4.55 -5.72 8.32
C TYR A 34 -5.32 -4.42 8.08
N LYS A 35 -4.62 -3.33 7.76
CA LYS A 35 -5.25 -2.03 7.57
C LYS A 35 -5.68 -1.88 6.11
N THR A 36 -6.92 -1.48 5.91
CA THR A 36 -7.49 -1.20 4.59
C THR A 36 -6.67 -0.11 3.91
N LEU A 37 -6.41 -0.28 2.61
CA LEU A 37 -5.74 0.72 1.79
C LEU A 37 -6.74 1.31 0.80
N THR A 38 -6.80 2.63 0.73
CA THR A 38 -7.78 3.37 -0.10
C THR A 38 -7.10 4.38 -1.01
N LEU A 39 -7.79 4.77 -2.09
CA LEU A 39 -7.40 5.86 -2.99
C LEU A 39 -8.44 6.97 -2.93
N ASP A 40 -8.20 7.97 -2.10
CA ASP A 40 -9.16 9.04 -1.80
C ASP A 40 -8.69 10.40 -2.29
N GLU A 41 -9.59 11.38 -2.36
CA GLU A 41 -9.28 12.75 -2.79
C GLU A 41 -8.46 13.55 -1.77
N THR A 42 -8.40 13.08 -0.52
CA THR A 42 -7.67 13.75 0.57
C THR A 42 -6.55 12.86 1.10
N ALA A 43 -5.38 13.46 1.31
CA ALA A 43 -4.25 12.81 1.97
C ALA A 43 -4.50 12.69 3.48
N ASN A 44 -5.03 11.54 3.91
CA ASN A 44 -5.18 11.21 5.33
C ASN A 44 -3.92 10.54 5.90
N THR A 45 -3.08 9.97 5.03
CA THR A 45 -1.81 9.34 5.41
C THR A 45 -0.64 10.15 4.88
N THR A 46 0.14 10.71 5.80
CA THR A 46 1.40 11.43 5.52
C THR A 46 2.62 10.67 6.04
N ALA A 47 2.47 9.35 6.19
CA ALA A 47 3.45 8.47 6.82
C ALA A 47 4.22 7.60 5.83
N TRP A 48 4.01 7.77 4.52
CA TRP A 48 4.68 6.96 3.50
C TRP A 48 6.13 7.39 3.31
N GLY A 49 6.98 6.41 3.00
CA GLY A 49 8.38 6.62 2.67
C GLY A 49 8.92 5.50 1.80
N LEU A 50 10.21 5.59 1.50
CA LEU A 50 10.94 4.60 0.73
C LEU A 50 12.13 4.09 1.55
N GLU A 51 12.37 2.79 1.46
CA GLU A 51 13.63 2.17 1.83
C GLU A 51 14.21 1.50 0.59
N GLY A 52 15.19 2.16 -0.05
CA GLY A 52 15.56 1.82 -1.41
C GLY A 52 14.39 2.05 -2.36
N ASP A 53 13.94 0.98 -3.02
CA ASP A 53 12.76 0.97 -3.90
C ASP A 53 11.49 0.48 -3.20
N THR A 54 11.58 0.08 -1.92
CA THR A 54 10.46 -0.53 -1.20
C THR A 54 9.60 0.55 -0.54
N ILE A 55 8.29 0.50 -0.78
CA ILE A 55 7.32 1.36 -0.10
C ILE A 55 7.18 0.91 1.34
N ILE A 56 7.34 1.87 2.27
CA ILE A 56 7.23 1.64 3.71
C ILE A 56 6.36 2.70 4.38
N THR A 57 5.88 2.41 5.58
CA THR A 57 5.56 3.46 6.55
C THR A 57 6.82 3.91 7.26
N THR A 58 6.92 5.21 7.55
CA THR A 58 8.07 5.79 8.24
C THR A 58 8.13 5.38 9.71
N THR A 59 9.33 5.28 10.27
CA THR A 59 9.58 4.82 11.66
C THR A 59 8.82 5.62 12.71
N GLY A 60 8.61 6.92 12.50
CA GLY A 60 7.87 7.80 13.42
C GLY A 60 6.34 7.73 13.29
N SER A 61 5.81 6.92 12.38
CA SER A 61 4.36 6.79 12.19
C SER A 61 3.70 6.02 13.33
N THR A 62 2.38 6.18 13.47
CA THR A 62 1.57 5.43 14.46
C THR A 62 1.58 3.92 14.22
N TRP A 63 1.94 3.48 13.01
CA TRP A 63 2.10 2.07 12.66
C TRP A 63 3.56 1.59 12.81
N GLY A 64 4.50 2.47 13.16
CA GLY A 64 5.94 2.19 13.14
C GLY A 64 6.47 2.00 11.71
N ARG A 65 7.69 1.45 11.59
CA ARG A 65 8.25 1.08 10.28
C ARG A 65 7.67 -0.25 9.81
N GLN A 66 6.78 -0.20 8.82
CA GLN A 66 6.20 -1.38 8.18
C GLN A 66 6.62 -1.43 6.71
N LEU A 67 7.10 -2.58 6.27
CA LEU A 67 7.33 -2.91 4.85
C LEU A 67 6.43 -4.05 4.36
N ASN A 68 5.67 -4.64 5.27
CA ASN A 68 4.88 -5.83 5.01
C ASN A 68 3.45 -5.43 4.62
N PHE A 69 2.97 -6.08 3.58
CA PHE A 69 1.61 -6.01 3.10
C PHE A 69 1.02 -7.41 3.07
N LEU A 70 -0.28 -7.47 3.31
CA LEU A 70 -1.08 -8.66 3.11
C LEU A 70 -1.75 -8.55 1.75
N ALA A 71 -1.55 -9.55 0.89
CA ALA A 71 -2.15 -9.58 -0.43
C ALA A 71 -3.18 -10.72 -0.47
N CYS A 72 -4.46 -10.39 -0.60
CA CYS A 72 -5.58 -11.32 -0.61
C CYS A 72 -6.20 -11.40 -1.99
N GLN A 73 -6.40 -12.61 -2.49
CA GLN A 73 -7.03 -12.83 -3.78
C GLN A 73 -8.51 -12.41 -3.73
N LEU A 74 -8.94 -11.60 -4.70
CA LEU A 74 -10.36 -11.27 -4.92
C LEU A 74 -10.96 -12.20 -5.99
N ASP A 75 -10.23 -12.41 -7.08
CA ASP A 75 -10.54 -13.34 -8.16
C ASP A 75 -9.23 -13.83 -8.82
N ASP A 76 -9.31 -14.53 -9.95
CA ASP A 76 -8.14 -15.11 -10.63
C ASP A 76 -7.10 -14.07 -11.10
N SER A 77 -7.46 -12.78 -11.19
CA SER A 77 -6.60 -11.73 -11.75
C SER A 77 -6.38 -10.52 -10.84
N TYR A 78 -7.21 -10.35 -9.80
CA TYR A 78 -7.17 -9.19 -8.92
C TYR A 78 -6.93 -9.57 -7.46
N TRP A 79 -6.11 -8.75 -6.81
CA TRP A 79 -5.68 -8.92 -5.43
C TRP A 79 -5.94 -7.63 -4.67
N GLN A 80 -6.55 -7.75 -3.50
CA GLN A 80 -6.67 -6.68 -2.53
C GLN A 80 -5.42 -6.66 -1.66
N ILE A 81 -4.84 -5.48 -1.50
CA ILE A 81 -3.69 -5.25 -0.63
C ILE A 81 -4.11 -4.49 0.64
N TYR A 82 -3.48 -4.87 1.75
CA TYR A 82 -3.64 -4.27 3.08
C TYR A 82 -2.27 -3.98 3.68
N LEU A 83 -2.14 -2.93 4.50
CA LEU A 83 -0.94 -2.75 5.31
C LEU A 83 -0.94 -3.78 6.44
N GLN A 84 0.12 -4.56 6.58
CA GLN A 84 0.21 -5.59 7.58
C GLN A 84 0.97 -5.11 8.82
N THR A 85 0.27 -4.98 9.95
CA THR A 85 0.85 -4.59 11.24
C THR A 85 0.90 -5.75 12.24
N GLY A 86 0.54 -6.96 11.81
CA GLY A 86 0.46 -8.19 12.60
C GLY A 86 0.12 -9.39 11.69
N SER A 87 -0.45 -10.47 12.22
CA SER A 87 -0.67 -11.72 11.47
C SER A 87 -2.14 -12.05 11.17
N ASP A 88 -3.09 -11.17 11.50
CA ASP A 88 -4.50 -11.37 11.18
C ASP A 88 -4.72 -11.38 9.66
N VAL A 89 -5.72 -12.16 9.22
CA VAL A 89 -6.16 -12.20 7.82
C VAL A 89 -7.70 -12.15 7.76
N PRO A 90 -8.30 -11.57 6.69
CA PRO A 90 -9.75 -11.61 6.49
C PRO A 90 -10.27 -13.06 6.45
N SER A 91 -11.38 -13.32 7.14
CA SER A 91 -11.97 -14.66 7.18
C SER A 91 -12.48 -15.08 5.80
N GLY A 92 -12.19 -16.32 5.40
CA GLY A 92 -12.61 -16.88 4.12
C GLY A 92 -11.82 -16.38 2.90
N ALA A 93 -10.80 -15.55 3.09
CA ALA A 93 -9.92 -15.10 2.01
C ALA A 93 -8.67 -15.97 1.87
N THR A 94 -8.21 -16.15 0.63
CA THR A 94 -6.89 -16.73 0.34
C THR A 94 -5.88 -15.59 0.23
N CYS A 95 -4.93 -15.53 1.17
CA CYS A 95 -3.98 -14.41 1.25
C CYS A 95 -2.54 -14.89 1.40
N SER A 96 -1.61 -14.06 0.93
CA SER A 96 -0.17 -14.19 1.14
C SER A 96 0.33 -13.10 2.09
N ASN A 97 0.98 -13.50 3.17
CA ASN A 97 1.57 -12.60 4.17
C ASN A 97 2.93 -12.05 3.72
N TYR A 98 3.37 -10.97 4.35
CA TYR A 98 4.74 -10.42 4.24
C TYR A 98 5.16 -10.09 2.80
N GLN A 99 4.22 -9.59 2.00
CA GLN A 99 4.51 -9.07 0.68
C GLN A 99 5.10 -7.66 0.78
N THR A 100 5.97 -7.30 -0.15
CA THR A 100 6.56 -5.96 -0.25
C THR A 100 6.10 -5.31 -1.56
N ILE A 101 5.90 -3.98 -1.54
CA ILE A 101 5.60 -3.21 -2.75
C ILE A 101 6.87 -2.49 -3.15
N HIS A 102 7.37 -2.77 -4.35
CA HIS A 102 8.56 -2.16 -4.90
C HIS A 102 8.18 -1.19 -6.03
N LEU A 103 8.89 -0.08 -6.10
CA LEU A 103 8.92 0.74 -7.30
C LEU A 103 9.57 -0.08 -8.42
N PRO A 104 9.03 -0.04 -9.65
CA PRO A 104 9.72 -0.65 -10.78
C PRO A 104 11.13 -0.05 -10.85
N CYS A 105 12.13 -0.91 -11.01
CA CYS A 105 13.53 -0.50 -11.02
C CYS A 105 13.71 0.68 -11.98
N LEU A 106 14.11 1.85 -11.46
CA LEU A 106 14.42 3.04 -12.25
C LEU A 106 15.52 2.64 -13.24
N CYS A 107 15.14 2.44 -14.49
CA CYS A 107 16.05 2.15 -15.59
C CYS A 107 16.78 3.43 -16.02
#